data_AF-A0A0R2A6T3-F1
#
_entry.id   AF-A0A0R2A6T3-F1
#
_cell.length_a   1.000
_cell.length_b   1.000
_cell.length_c   1.000
_cell.angle_alpha   90.00
_cell.angle_beta   90.00
_cell.angle_gamma   90.00
#
_symmetry.space_group_name_H-M   'P 1'
#
loop_
_entity.id
_entity.type
_entity.pdbx_description
1 polymer ?
#
loop_
_entity_poly.entity_id
_entity_poly.type
_entity_poly.pdbx_seq_one_letter_code
_entity_poly.pdbx_strand_id
1 'polypeptide(L)'
;MTKLIQGRAKWLGMLMVAALLVLGGCGNSQSSSDESSSSSSATSQSSQTNASTQAVQKAKKLIASGEYEQALTTLQDVSAPSTKVKSLISEVKQLIQAESDYKNGNYNSATDSTTTLQKSDTNEVQQAAAGLADKITSAKNSDSSSTSSVTSSESTSSSSNSSSSATTDENSIISKFASAVGYYGKSGYSFTIDGQSGQTYTIEVRKDNQDGSVANLVGIYQYNASTGAVTKTN
;
A
#
# COMPACT_ATOMS: atom_id res chain seq x y z
N MET A 1 -30.44 23.19 41.88
CA MET A 1 -29.94 24.38 41.17
C MET A 1 -29.76 24.03 39.69
N THR A 2 -29.71 25.02 38.80
CA THR A 2 -30.02 24.84 37.36
C THR A 2 -28.83 25.11 36.45
N LYS A 3 -28.65 24.34 35.36
CA LYS A 3 -28.24 24.73 33.98
C LYS A 3 -28.03 23.48 33.09
N LEU A 4 -28.73 23.35 31.94
CA LEU A 4 -28.35 23.77 30.57
C LEU A 4 -27.13 22.98 30.01
N ILE A 5 -27.31 21.96 29.16
CA ILE A 5 -27.59 21.98 27.70
C ILE A 5 -26.39 22.41 26.83
N GLN A 6 -25.78 21.44 26.13
CA GLN A 6 -25.18 21.45 24.77
C GLN A 6 -24.30 20.19 24.62
N GLY A 7 -24.09 19.57 23.46
CA GLY A 7 -24.60 19.87 22.11
C GLY A 7 -23.66 19.30 21.04
N ARG A 8 -23.61 17.97 20.86
CA ARG A 8 -22.67 17.32 19.92
C ARG A 8 -23.06 17.62 18.47
N ALA A 9 -22.41 18.61 17.86
CA ALA A 9 -22.75 19.09 16.54
C ALA A 9 -22.45 18.05 15.44
N LYS A 10 -23.48 17.69 14.66
CA LYS A 10 -23.27 17.17 13.30
C LYS A 10 -22.84 18.34 12.41
N TRP A 11 -21.74 18.21 11.71
CA TRP A 11 -21.45 19.02 10.53
C TRP A 11 -21.12 18.11 9.35
N LEU A 12 -21.95 18.18 8.32
CA LEU A 12 -21.58 17.78 6.97
C LEU A 12 -20.67 18.90 6.41
N GLY A 13 -19.61 18.51 5.70
CA GLY A 13 -18.61 19.44 5.14
C GLY A 13 -18.21 19.02 3.73
N MET A 14 -19.17 19.06 2.80
CA MET A 14 -18.97 18.68 1.40
C MET A 14 -18.22 19.77 0.64
N LEU A 15 -17.11 19.43 -0.02
CA LEU A 15 -16.45 20.32 -0.98
C LEU A 15 -16.21 19.61 -2.31
N MET A 16 -17.22 19.63 -3.18
CA MET A 16 -17.04 19.40 -4.61
C MET A 16 -16.21 20.55 -5.19
N VAL A 17 -15.03 20.27 -5.72
CA VAL A 17 -14.28 21.21 -6.59
C VAL A 17 -14.50 20.79 -8.03
N ALA A 18 -15.06 21.69 -8.84
CA ALA A 18 -15.59 21.35 -10.15
C ALA A 18 -14.51 21.02 -11.19
N ALA A 19 -14.77 20.01 -12.01
CA ALA A 19 -13.99 19.75 -13.21
C ALA A 19 -14.34 20.78 -14.30
N LEU A 20 -13.39 21.65 -14.65
CA LEU A 20 -13.50 22.53 -15.83
C LEU A 20 -12.86 21.85 -17.04
N LEU A 21 -13.69 21.15 -17.82
CA LEU A 21 -13.33 20.69 -19.17
C LEU A 21 -13.33 21.89 -20.13
N VAL A 22 -12.17 22.51 -20.34
CA VAL A 22 -11.98 23.46 -21.46
C VAL A 22 -11.58 22.67 -22.69
N LEU A 23 -12.52 22.48 -23.61
CA LEU A 23 -12.31 21.81 -24.89
C LEU A 23 -12.19 22.85 -26.01
N GLY A 24 -11.00 22.94 -26.62
CA GLY A 24 -10.71 23.81 -27.76
C GLY A 24 -9.20 24.08 -27.86
N GLY A 25 -8.63 24.29 -29.04
CA GLY A 25 -9.19 24.19 -30.39
C GLY A 25 -8.06 24.36 -31.41
N CYS A 26 -8.16 23.74 -32.59
CA CYS A 26 -7.11 23.86 -33.61
C CYS A 26 -7.28 25.15 -34.42
N GLY A 27 -6.25 25.99 -34.50
CA GLY A 27 -6.26 27.26 -35.21
C GLY A 27 -4.84 27.78 -35.49
N ASN A 28 -4.64 28.37 -36.66
CA ASN A 28 -3.33 28.77 -37.22
C ASN A 28 -3.16 30.31 -37.26
N SER A 29 -1.94 30.78 -37.56
CA SER A 29 -1.59 32.13 -38.09
C SER A 29 -1.08 33.20 -37.10
N GLN A 30 0.16 32.99 -36.62
CA GLN A 30 1.32 33.87 -36.86
C GLN A 30 1.17 35.42 -36.95
N SER A 31 1.77 36.13 -35.98
CA SER A 31 2.84 37.16 -36.15
C SER A 31 3.29 37.65 -34.76
N SER A 32 4.55 37.47 -34.33
CA SER A 32 5.75 38.29 -34.63
C SER A 32 5.81 39.61 -33.82
N SER A 33 6.95 40.04 -33.27
CA SER A 33 8.30 39.42 -33.18
C SER A 33 9.19 40.27 -32.24
N ASP A 34 10.07 39.74 -31.38
CA ASP A 34 10.27 38.32 -30.99
C ASP A 34 10.53 38.21 -29.45
N GLU A 35 11.69 37.91 -28.83
CA GLU A 35 12.99 37.44 -29.32
C GLU A 35 13.82 36.55 -28.36
N SER A 36 14.75 35.84 -28.99
CA SER A 36 16.04 35.22 -28.61
C SER A 36 16.55 35.20 -27.14
N SER A 37 17.26 34.16 -26.65
CA SER A 37 17.89 32.98 -27.29
C SER A 37 18.09 31.84 -26.23
N SER A 38 18.47 30.58 -26.50
CA SER A 38 19.05 29.89 -27.67
C SER A 38 18.64 28.39 -27.74
N SER A 39 18.53 27.83 -28.97
CA SER A 39 18.88 26.44 -29.43
C SER A 39 18.57 25.17 -28.60
N SER A 40 18.13 24.03 -29.18
CA SER A 40 17.81 23.73 -30.60
C SER A 40 17.18 22.33 -30.81
N SER A 41 16.43 22.20 -31.91
CA SER A 41 16.20 20.99 -32.75
C SER A 41 15.47 19.76 -32.16
N ALA A 42 14.56 19.20 -32.96
CA ALA A 42 13.75 18.02 -32.63
C ALA A 42 14.26 16.74 -33.32
N THR A 43 13.88 15.57 -32.76
CA THR A 43 13.94 14.26 -33.43
C THR A 43 12.65 13.49 -33.18
N SER A 44 12.07 12.90 -34.22
CA SER A 44 10.77 12.24 -34.19
C SER A 44 10.80 10.87 -33.51
N GLN A 45 10.61 10.84 -32.18
CA GLN A 45 10.61 9.60 -31.38
C GLN A 45 9.55 9.64 -30.24
N SER A 46 8.36 10.17 -30.55
CA SER A 46 7.41 10.70 -29.56
C SER A 46 6.24 9.78 -29.15
N SER A 47 5.99 8.64 -29.80
CA SER A 47 4.82 7.82 -29.47
C SER A 47 4.98 6.98 -28.20
N GLN A 48 6.12 6.28 -28.06
CA GLN A 48 6.33 5.28 -27.00
C GLN A 48 6.87 5.90 -25.69
N THR A 49 7.65 6.98 -25.80
CA THR A 49 8.18 7.77 -24.67
C THR A 49 7.09 8.49 -23.89
N ASN A 50 6.03 8.95 -24.56
CA ASN A 50 4.91 9.65 -23.91
C ASN A 50 4.04 8.74 -23.04
N ALA A 51 3.84 7.48 -23.42
CA ALA A 51 3.03 6.54 -22.63
C ALA A 51 3.67 6.23 -21.27
N SER A 52 4.90 5.73 -21.27
CA SER A 52 5.62 5.37 -20.03
C SER A 52 5.87 6.59 -19.12
N THR A 53 6.08 7.78 -19.70
CA THR A 53 6.24 9.02 -18.92
C THR A 53 4.93 9.44 -18.25
N GLN A 54 3.80 9.38 -18.96
CA GLN A 54 2.49 9.67 -18.36
C GLN A 54 2.08 8.64 -17.30
N ALA A 55 2.38 7.36 -17.51
CA ALA A 55 2.14 6.32 -16.50
C ALA A 55 2.91 6.59 -15.20
N VAL A 56 4.20 6.94 -15.29
CA VAL A 56 5.01 7.34 -14.12
C VAL A 56 4.45 8.59 -13.45
N GLN A 57 4.05 9.63 -14.21
CA GLN A 57 3.48 10.85 -13.63
C GLN A 57 2.10 10.63 -12.99
N LYS A 58 1.27 9.73 -13.54
CA LYS A 58 0.01 9.31 -12.93
C LYS A 58 0.26 8.49 -11.65
N ALA A 59 1.20 7.55 -11.68
CA ALA A 59 1.58 6.75 -10.52
C ALA A 59 2.13 7.62 -9.38
N LYS A 60 3.00 8.61 -9.66
CA LYS A 60 3.49 9.60 -8.69
C LYS A 60 2.35 10.33 -7.96
N LYS A 61 1.31 10.76 -8.69
CA LYS A 61 0.11 11.39 -8.09
C LYS A 61 -0.65 10.40 -7.21
N LEU A 62 -0.88 9.17 -7.68
CA LEU A 62 -1.56 8.13 -6.91
C LEU A 62 -0.78 7.76 -5.64
N ILE A 63 0.56 7.70 -5.67
CA ILE A 63 1.41 7.52 -4.49
C ILE A 63 1.23 8.67 -3.49
N ALA A 64 1.21 9.92 -3.97
CA ALA A 64 0.97 11.09 -3.11
C ALA A 64 -0.45 11.10 -2.49
N SER A 65 -1.45 10.52 -3.17
CA SER A 65 -2.80 10.27 -2.64
C SER A 65 -2.90 9.09 -1.67
N GLY A 66 -1.87 8.23 -1.57
CA GLY A 66 -1.93 6.95 -0.86
C GLY A 66 -2.60 5.79 -1.63
N GLU A 67 -2.90 5.98 -2.92
CA GLU A 67 -3.61 5.03 -3.79
C GLU A 67 -2.62 4.02 -4.43
N TYR A 68 -1.81 3.36 -3.60
CA TYR A 68 -0.65 2.58 -4.05
C TYR A 68 -1.00 1.43 -5.01
N GLU A 69 -2.12 0.71 -4.81
CA GLU A 69 -2.57 -0.36 -5.70
C GLU A 69 -2.92 0.15 -7.12
N GLN A 70 -3.51 1.35 -7.20
CA GLN A 70 -3.80 1.99 -8.49
C GLN A 70 -2.51 2.49 -9.16
N ALA A 71 -1.53 2.96 -8.38
CA ALA A 71 -0.20 3.32 -8.88
C ALA A 71 0.52 2.08 -9.45
N LEU A 72 0.48 0.96 -8.73
CA LEU A 72 1.06 -0.32 -9.16
C LEU A 72 0.40 -0.83 -10.45
N THR A 73 -0.93 -0.81 -10.52
CA THR A 73 -1.68 -1.19 -11.73
C THR A 73 -1.31 -0.29 -12.91
N THR A 74 -1.28 1.03 -12.70
CA THR A 74 -0.90 2.03 -13.73
C THR A 74 0.52 1.82 -14.27
N LEU A 75 1.44 1.28 -13.47
CA LEU A 75 2.82 1.01 -13.90
C LEU A 75 2.99 -0.35 -14.59
N GLN A 76 2.21 -1.36 -14.19
CA GLN A 76 2.25 -2.71 -14.80
C GLN A 76 1.58 -2.74 -16.19
N ASP A 77 0.63 -1.84 -16.46
CA ASP A 77 0.00 -1.66 -17.77
C ASP A 77 0.97 -1.12 -18.86
N VAL A 78 2.16 -0.65 -18.46
CA VAL A 78 3.19 -0.15 -19.38
C VAL A 78 3.85 -1.31 -20.12
N SER A 79 3.33 -1.65 -21.30
CA SER A 79 3.78 -2.74 -22.19
C SER A 79 5.30 -2.83 -22.44
N ALA A 80 6.03 -1.71 -22.36
CA ALA A 80 7.50 -1.68 -22.39
C ALA A 80 8.06 -0.90 -21.17
N PRO A 81 8.19 -1.53 -19.99
CA PRO A 81 8.57 -0.83 -18.77
C PRO A 81 10.07 -0.58 -18.72
N SER A 82 10.47 0.69 -18.71
CA SER A 82 11.86 1.11 -18.55
C SER A 82 12.41 0.77 -17.15
N THR A 83 13.72 0.85 -16.95
CA THR A 83 14.35 0.61 -15.63
C THR A 83 13.74 1.47 -14.52
N LYS A 84 13.35 2.72 -14.83
CA LYS A 84 12.65 3.60 -13.87
C LYS A 84 11.25 3.10 -13.53
N VAL A 85 10.50 2.60 -14.50
CA VAL A 85 9.18 1.96 -14.27
C VAL A 85 9.34 0.71 -13.40
N LYS A 86 10.34 -0.14 -13.69
CA LYS A 86 10.62 -1.36 -12.91
C LYS A 86 11.03 -1.06 -11.47
N SER A 87 11.87 -0.04 -11.26
CA SER A 87 12.24 0.44 -9.91
C SER A 87 10.99 0.91 -9.15
N LEU A 88 10.19 1.78 -9.78
CA LEU A 88 8.99 2.33 -9.17
C LEU A 88 7.91 1.25 -8.87
N ILE A 89 7.79 0.21 -9.70
CA ILE A 89 6.95 -0.97 -9.39
C ILE A 89 7.42 -1.66 -8.10
N SER A 90 8.74 -1.82 -7.91
CA SER A 90 9.30 -2.42 -6.70
C SER A 90 9.09 -1.52 -5.47
N GLU A 91 9.31 -0.22 -5.63
CA GLU A 91 9.09 0.80 -4.59
C GLU A 91 7.62 0.83 -4.14
N VAL A 92 6.67 0.81 -5.07
CA VAL A 92 5.23 0.81 -4.77
C VAL A 92 4.80 -0.51 -4.11
N LYS A 93 5.32 -1.67 -4.56
CA LYS A 93 5.08 -2.95 -3.86
C LYS A 93 5.59 -2.93 -2.42
N GLN A 94 6.75 -2.32 -2.16
CA GLN A 94 7.27 -2.20 -0.79
C GLN A 94 6.51 -1.14 0.03
N LEU A 95 5.93 -0.09 -0.57
CA LEU A 95 5.00 0.83 0.11
C LEU A 95 3.72 0.10 0.54
N ILE A 96 3.13 -0.71 -0.35
CA ILE A 96 1.97 -1.57 -0.02
C ILE A 96 2.32 -2.52 1.12
N GLN A 97 3.49 -3.15 1.09
CA GLN A 97 3.94 -4.04 2.15
C GLN A 97 4.10 -3.30 3.49
N ALA A 98 4.73 -2.13 3.49
CA ALA A 98 4.93 -1.32 4.68
C ALA A 98 3.61 -0.79 5.28
N GLU A 99 2.66 -0.41 4.43
CA GLU A 99 1.34 0.04 4.88
C GLU A 99 0.51 -1.13 5.42
N SER A 100 0.64 -2.31 4.81
CA SER A 100 0.08 -3.56 5.35
C SER A 100 0.71 -3.89 6.71
N ASP A 101 2.03 -3.87 6.86
CA ASP A 101 2.70 -4.08 8.16
C ASP A 101 2.16 -3.12 9.22
N TYR A 102 2.10 -1.82 8.91
CA TYR A 102 1.56 -0.80 9.81
C TYR A 102 0.10 -1.08 10.20
N LYS A 103 -0.77 -1.38 9.24
CA LYS A 103 -2.19 -1.73 9.47
C LYS A 103 -2.37 -3.01 10.30
N ASN A 104 -1.40 -3.92 10.26
CA ASN A 104 -1.43 -5.19 10.99
C ASN A 104 -0.70 -5.17 12.34
N GLY A 105 -0.08 -4.03 12.72
CA GLY A 105 0.68 -3.89 13.97
C GLY A 105 2.13 -4.37 13.91
N ASN A 106 2.62 -4.79 12.74
CA ASN A 106 3.99 -5.27 12.51
C ASN A 106 4.99 -4.09 12.41
N TYR A 107 4.99 -3.20 13.40
CA TYR A 107 5.65 -1.90 13.30
C TYR A 107 7.16 -1.96 13.02
N ASN A 108 7.85 -3.06 13.36
CA ASN A 108 9.27 -3.23 13.01
C ASN A 108 9.46 -3.52 11.51
N SER A 109 8.75 -4.48 10.92
CA SER A 109 8.80 -4.76 9.48
C SER A 109 8.31 -3.57 8.63
N ALA A 110 7.35 -2.80 9.16
CA ALA A 110 6.97 -1.49 8.62
C ALA A 110 8.14 -0.49 8.63
N THR A 111 8.91 -0.44 9.72
CA THR A 111 10.09 0.43 9.89
C THR A 111 11.20 0.05 8.90
N ASP A 112 11.51 -1.23 8.75
CA ASP A 112 12.56 -1.72 7.84
C ASP A 112 12.23 -1.39 6.37
N SER A 113 10.97 -1.59 6.00
CA SER A 113 10.45 -1.28 4.67
C SER A 113 10.46 0.22 4.37
N THR A 114 9.97 1.07 5.29
CA THR A 114 10.02 2.54 5.13
C THR A 114 11.46 3.08 5.13
N THR A 115 12.35 2.54 5.97
CA THR A 115 13.79 2.90 6.03
C THR A 115 14.53 2.58 4.72
N THR A 116 14.04 1.60 3.96
CA THR A 116 14.54 1.30 2.61
C THR A 116 14.02 2.32 1.61
N LEU A 117 12.71 2.60 1.63
CA LEU A 117 12.01 3.50 0.71
C LEU A 117 12.37 4.98 0.86
N GLN A 118 12.78 5.42 2.06
CA GLN A 118 13.31 6.77 2.28
C GLN A 118 14.59 7.06 1.45
N LYS A 119 15.25 6.03 0.89
CA LYS A 119 16.42 6.14 0.02
C LYS A 119 16.09 6.07 -1.48
N SER A 120 14.81 6.08 -1.85
CA SER A 120 14.36 6.10 -3.24
C SER A 120 14.70 7.43 -3.94
N ASP A 121 15.06 7.36 -5.23
CA ASP A 121 15.16 8.52 -6.14
C ASP A 121 13.78 9.17 -6.44
N THR A 122 12.69 8.54 -6.04
CA THR A 122 11.31 9.02 -6.24
C THR A 122 10.83 9.82 -5.03
N ASN A 123 10.89 11.16 -5.12
CA ASN A 123 10.44 12.09 -4.06
C ASN A 123 9.07 11.76 -3.45
N GLU A 124 8.11 11.27 -4.23
CA GLU A 124 6.76 10.92 -3.79
C GLU A 124 6.75 9.62 -2.98
N VAL A 125 7.62 8.66 -3.32
CA VAL A 125 7.85 7.43 -2.52
C VAL A 125 8.55 7.79 -1.20
N GLN A 126 9.58 8.65 -1.24
CA GLN A 126 10.27 9.12 -0.05
C GLN A 126 9.31 9.83 0.93
N GLN A 127 8.44 10.72 0.43
CA GLN A 127 7.43 11.40 1.24
C GLN A 127 6.38 10.43 1.80
N ALA A 128 5.88 9.49 0.99
CA ALA A 128 4.94 8.46 1.45
C ALA A 128 5.57 7.57 2.55
N ALA A 129 6.83 7.17 2.38
CA ALA A 129 7.58 6.38 3.34
C ALA A 129 7.89 7.16 4.63
N ALA A 130 8.20 8.46 4.55
CA ALA A 130 8.39 9.33 5.70
C ALA A 130 7.09 9.51 6.50
N GLY A 131 5.99 9.90 5.84
CA GLY A 131 4.69 10.06 6.50
C GLY A 131 4.10 8.75 7.03
N LEU A 132 4.55 7.59 6.52
CA LEU A 132 4.26 6.29 7.09
C LEU A 132 5.16 5.97 8.29
N ALA A 133 6.46 6.29 8.25
CA ALA A 133 7.39 6.17 9.37
C ALA A 133 6.97 7.02 10.59
N ASP A 134 6.42 8.22 10.35
CA ASP A 134 5.83 9.08 11.40
C ASP A 134 4.61 8.42 12.06
N LYS A 135 3.74 7.80 11.26
CA LYS A 135 2.58 7.03 11.76
C LYS A 135 3.01 5.79 12.56
N ILE A 136 3.98 5.02 12.04
CA ILE A 136 4.58 3.87 12.73
C ILE A 136 5.17 4.30 14.08
N THR A 137 5.92 5.40 14.10
CA THR A 137 6.53 5.96 15.32
C THR A 137 5.46 6.43 16.31
N SER A 138 4.41 7.10 15.83
CA SER A 138 3.27 7.54 16.65
C SER A 138 2.52 6.35 17.27
N ALA A 139 2.33 5.28 16.52
CA ALA A 139 1.68 4.06 17.00
C ALA A 139 2.52 3.35 18.07
N LYS A 140 3.83 3.13 17.85
CA LYS A 140 4.73 2.50 18.83
C LYS A 140 4.78 3.25 20.18
N ASN A 141 4.73 4.58 20.14
CA ASN A 141 4.68 5.40 21.36
C ASN A 141 3.29 5.36 22.05
N SER A 142 2.21 5.24 21.27
CA SER A 142 0.85 5.09 21.79
C SER A 142 0.67 3.74 22.50
N ASP A 143 1.20 2.65 21.94
CA ASP A 143 1.26 1.32 22.57
C ASP A 143 2.01 1.38 23.92
N SER A 144 3.19 2.01 23.91
CA SER A 144 4.06 2.21 25.08
C SER A 144 3.43 3.07 26.20
N SER A 145 2.29 3.71 25.95
CA SER A 145 1.58 4.52 26.95
C SER A 145 0.78 3.69 27.98
N SER A 146 0.66 2.38 27.78
CA SER A 146 -0.13 1.49 28.66
C SER A 146 0.68 0.75 29.74
N THR A 147 2.02 0.87 29.78
CA THR A 147 2.86 0.23 30.82
C THR A 147 3.00 1.10 32.07
N SER A 148 1.86 1.37 32.74
CA SER A 148 1.87 1.74 34.16
C SER A 148 2.04 0.48 35.03
N SER A 149 2.91 0.56 36.03
CA SER A 149 3.31 -0.57 36.88
C SER A 149 2.16 -1.25 37.62
N VAL A 150 2.04 -2.57 37.51
CA VAL A 150 1.54 -3.47 38.57
C VAL A 150 2.17 -4.86 38.49
N THR A 151 2.24 -5.52 39.63
CA THR A 151 2.83 -6.84 39.87
C THR A 151 1.97 -8.02 39.41
N SER A 152 2.59 -9.19 39.30
CA SER A 152 2.02 -10.49 38.94
C SER A 152 0.66 -10.82 39.58
N SER A 153 -0.26 -11.39 38.79
CA SER A 153 -1.30 -12.32 39.26
C SER A 153 -1.89 -13.16 38.12
N GLU A 154 -2.42 -14.31 38.52
CA GLU A 154 -2.88 -15.48 37.75
C GLU A 154 -4.29 -15.32 37.12
N SER A 155 -4.61 -16.20 36.14
CA SER A 155 -5.94 -16.62 35.67
C SER A 155 -6.85 -15.74 34.78
N THR A 156 -6.97 -16.19 33.51
CA THR A 156 -8.22 -16.51 32.77
C THR A 156 -9.31 -15.47 32.44
N SER A 157 -9.98 -15.71 31.29
CA SER A 157 -11.31 -15.20 30.86
C SER A 157 -11.41 -13.72 30.44
N SER A 158 -12.31 -13.29 29.54
CA SER A 158 -13.03 -14.00 28.46
C SER A 158 -13.65 -13.02 27.46
N SER A 159 -13.69 -13.41 26.19
CA SER A 159 -14.62 -13.00 25.11
C SER A 159 -15.42 -11.70 25.24
N SER A 160 -15.08 -10.68 24.44
CA SER A 160 -16.01 -9.64 23.99
C SER A 160 -16.31 -9.78 22.49
N ASN A 161 -17.38 -10.50 22.16
CA ASN A 161 -17.78 -10.76 20.77
C ASN A 161 -18.39 -9.50 20.12
N SER A 162 -17.68 -8.93 19.14
CA SER A 162 -18.19 -7.86 18.28
C SER A 162 -18.29 -8.34 16.82
N SER A 163 -19.47 -8.87 16.47
CA SER A 163 -19.76 -9.36 15.11
C SER A 163 -19.89 -8.21 14.12
N SER A 164 -18.80 -7.86 13.45
CA SER A 164 -18.79 -7.03 12.25
C SER A 164 -18.40 -7.89 11.06
N SER A 165 -19.27 -7.98 10.05
CA SER A 165 -18.94 -8.64 8.76
C SER A 165 -18.00 -7.75 7.95
N ALA A 166 -16.74 -7.67 8.38
CA ALA A 166 -15.69 -7.06 7.60
C ALA A 166 -15.37 -7.98 6.41
N THR A 167 -15.63 -7.48 5.20
CA THR A 167 -14.89 -7.89 4.00
C THR A 167 -13.43 -7.56 4.26
N THR A 168 -12.72 -8.48 4.90
CA THR A 168 -11.35 -8.24 5.37
C THR A 168 -10.44 -8.37 4.16
N ASP A 169 -9.71 -7.31 3.84
CA ASP A 169 -8.84 -7.28 2.66
C ASP A 169 -7.94 -8.52 2.65
N GLU A 170 -7.93 -9.27 1.55
CA GLU A 170 -7.19 -10.54 1.45
C GLU A 170 -5.71 -10.34 1.76
N ASN A 171 -5.16 -9.18 1.37
CA ASN A 171 -3.80 -8.72 1.69
C ASN A 171 -3.54 -8.61 3.22
N SER A 172 -4.55 -8.28 4.04
CA SER A 172 -4.45 -8.28 5.52
C SER A 172 -4.56 -9.67 6.15
N ILE A 173 -5.21 -10.63 5.47
CA ILE A 173 -5.22 -12.04 5.90
C ILE A 173 -3.90 -12.71 5.54
N ILE A 174 -3.46 -12.55 4.30
CA ILE A 174 -2.20 -13.08 3.77
C ILE A 174 -0.99 -12.55 4.56
N SER A 175 -0.97 -11.25 4.88
CA SER A 175 0.11 -10.66 5.68
C SER A 175 0.23 -11.29 7.07
N LYS A 176 -0.86 -11.35 7.84
CA LYS A 176 -0.88 -11.92 9.20
C LYS A 176 -0.56 -13.42 9.19
N PHE A 177 -1.06 -14.15 8.19
CA PHE A 177 -0.68 -15.54 7.98
C PHE A 177 0.83 -15.67 7.71
N ALA A 178 1.37 -14.91 6.76
CA ALA A 178 2.79 -14.97 6.40
C ALA A 178 3.70 -14.59 7.59
N SER A 179 3.26 -13.70 8.49
CA SER A 179 3.92 -13.45 9.78
C SER A 179 3.88 -14.69 10.68
N ALA A 180 2.73 -15.33 10.84
CA ALA A 180 2.56 -16.51 11.70
C ALA A 180 3.36 -17.75 11.24
N VAL A 181 3.55 -17.94 9.92
CA VAL A 181 4.41 -19.04 9.38
C VAL A 181 5.85 -18.63 9.09
N GLY A 182 6.23 -17.36 9.36
CA GLY A 182 7.59 -16.88 9.14
C GLY A 182 8.02 -16.76 7.68
N TYR A 183 7.08 -16.70 6.72
CA TYR A 183 7.37 -16.36 5.32
C TYR A 183 7.27 -14.85 5.02
N TYR A 184 6.87 -14.04 6.00
CA TYR A 184 6.77 -12.59 5.85
C TYR A 184 8.07 -11.94 5.34
N GLY A 185 7.95 -11.03 4.37
CA GLY A 185 9.07 -10.31 3.76
C GLY A 185 10.05 -11.20 2.96
N LYS A 186 9.80 -12.51 2.80
CA LYS A 186 10.64 -13.38 1.97
C LYS A 186 10.20 -13.33 0.52
N SER A 187 11.11 -12.94 -0.36
CA SER A 187 10.92 -13.01 -1.81
C SER A 187 10.88 -14.47 -2.31
N GLY A 188 10.21 -14.68 -3.44
CA GLY A 188 10.06 -16.00 -4.05
C GLY A 188 8.97 -16.87 -3.40
N TYR A 189 8.02 -16.27 -2.69
CA TYR A 189 6.82 -16.95 -2.18
C TYR A 189 5.56 -16.23 -2.65
N SER A 190 4.58 -17.01 -3.07
CA SER A 190 3.26 -16.57 -3.51
C SER A 190 2.17 -17.21 -2.64
N PHE A 191 1.10 -16.47 -2.37
CA PHE A 191 0.04 -16.84 -1.42
C PHE A 191 -1.33 -16.68 -2.07
N THR A 192 -2.19 -17.71 -1.96
CA THR A 192 -3.55 -17.72 -2.53
C THR A 192 -4.55 -18.10 -1.45
N ILE A 193 -5.70 -17.44 -1.36
CA ILE A 193 -6.80 -17.87 -0.50
C ILE A 193 -7.73 -18.78 -1.32
N ASP A 194 -7.65 -20.09 -1.06
CA ASP A 194 -8.47 -21.11 -1.75
C ASP A 194 -9.86 -21.27 -1.13
N GLY A 195 -10.10 -20.68 0.06
CA GLY A 195 -11.40 -20.72 0.71
C GLY A 195 -11.44 -20.10 2.09
N GLN A 196 -12.65 -19.94 2.63
CA GLN A 196 -12.92 -19.42 3.97
C GLN A 196 -14.08 -20.19 4.62
N SER A 197 -13.94 -20.50 5.90
CA SER A 197 -15.01 -21.02 6.76
C SER A 197 -15.00 -20.30 8.10
N GLY A 198 -15.92 -19.35 8.27
CA GLY A 198 -15.94 -18.42 9.40
C GLY A 198 -14.64 -17.62 9.49
N GLN A 199 -13.93 -17.75 10.61
CA GLN A 199 -12.66 -17.07 10.86
C GLN A 199 -11.42 -17.83 10.36
N THR A 200 -11.60 -19.02 9.78
CA THR A 200 -10.51 -19.86 9.27
C THR A 200 -10.44 -19.79 7.76
N TYR A 201 -9.26 -19.45 7.23
CA TYR A 201 -8.96 -19.35 5.81
C TYR A 201 -8.11 -20.54 5.36
N THR A 202 -8.39 -21.08 4.18
CA THR A 202 -7.54 -22.04 3.48
C THR A 202 -6.56 -21.24 2.63
N ILE A 203 -5.27 -21.33 2.93
CA ILE A 203 -4.22 -20.56 2.25
C ILE A 203 -3.23 -21.53 1.60
N GLU A 204 -3.12 -21.46 0.28
CA GLU A 204 -2.07 -22.12 -0.49
C GLU A 204 -0.81 -21.26 -0.47
N VAL A 205 0.34 -21.89 -0.19
CA VAL A 205 1.67 -21.26 -0.29
C VAL A 205 2.46 -21.94 -1.38
N ARG A 206 2.88 -21.15 -2.37
CA ARG A 206 3.80 -21.58 -3.43
C ARG A 206 5.15 -20.90 -3.27
N LYS A 207 6.17 -21.52 -3.85
CA LYS A 207 7.51 -20.99 -4.00
C LYS A 207 7.81 -20.81 -5.47
N ASP A 208 8.19 -19.59 -5.83
CA ASP A 208 8.51 -19.22 -7.21
C ASP A 208 9.87 -19.81 -7.59
N ASN A 209 10.00 -20.30 -8.82
CA ASN A 209 11.25 -20.85 -9.33
C ASN A 209 12.07 -19.77 -10.05
N GLN A 210 13.39 -19.78 -9.89
CA GLN A 210 14.27 -18.74 -10.45
C GLN A 210 14.38 -18.79 -11.99
N ASP A 211 13.90 -19.87 -12.62
CA ASP A 211 13.82 -20.06 -14.07
C ASP A 211 12.47 -19.65 -14.68
N GLY A 212 11.50 -19.22 -13.85
CA GLY A 212 10.15 -18.87 -14.28
C GLY A 212 9.23 -20.08 -14.56
N SER A 213 9.64 -21.30 -14.19
CA SER A 213 8.80 -22.50 -14.26
C SER A 213 7.69 -22.51 -13.19
N VAL A 214 6.67 -23.35 -13.38
CA VAL A 214 5.45 -23.43 -12.56
C VAL A 214 5.77 -23.50 -11.05
N ALA A 215 5.31 -22.51 -10.29
CA ALA A 215 5.64 -22.34 -8.88
C ALA A 215 5.25 -23.57 -8.03
N ASN A 216 6.23 -24.05 -7.26
CA ASN A 216 6.14 -25.30 -6.49
C ASN A 216 5.29 -25.11 -5.23
N LEU A 217 4.40 -26.06 -4.93
CA LEU A 217 3.61 -26.05 -3.70
C LEU A 217 4.52 -26.25 -2.48
N VAL A 218 4.48 -25.31 -1.53
CA VAL A 218 5.15 -25.39 -0.21
C VAL A 218 4.21 -26.02 0.80
N GLY A 219 2.92 -25.70 0.69
CA GLY A 219 1.85 -26.39 1.40
C GLY A 219 0.52 -25.65 1.38
N ILE A 220 -0.51 -26.32 1.88
CA ILE A 220 -1.84 -25.78 2.15
C ILE A 220 -1.99 -25.64 3.67
N TYR A 221 -2.57 -24.52 4.11
CA TYR A 221 -2.64 -24.16 5.53
C TYR A 221 -4.05 -23.68 5.90
N GLN A 222 -4.57 -24.16 7.02
CA GLN A 222 -5.71 -23.56 7.71
C GLN A 222 -5.19 -22.47 8.65
N TYR A 223 -5.56 -21.22 8.41
CA TYR A 223 -5.20 -20.07 9.23
C TYR A 223 -6.43 -19.45 9.90
N ASN A 224 -6.46 -19.41 11.24
CA ASN A 224 -7.51 -18.73 11.97
C ASN A 224 -7.13 -17.27 12.29
N ALA A 225 -7.77 -16.32 11.59
CA ALA A 225 -7.44 -14.90 11.70
C ALA A 225 -7.83 -14.25 13.05
N SER A 226 -8.57 -14.95 13.90
CA SER A 226 -8.96 -14.47 15.24
C SER A 226 -8.09 -15.00 16.37
N THR A 227 -7.38 -16.12 16.19
CA THR A 227 -6.47 -16.69 17.21
C THR A 227 -5.00 -16.70 16.77
N GLY A 228 -4.71 -16.44 15.49
CA GLY A 228 -3.38 -16.60 14.91
C GLY A 228 -2.96 -18.05 14.67
N ALA A 229 -3.80 -19.03 15.00
CA ALA A 229 -3.48 -20.45 14.88
C ALA A 229 -3.33 -20.85 13.40
N VAL A 230 -2.24 -21.59 13.12
CA VAL A 230 -1.97 -22.18 11.80
C VAL A 230 -1.87 -23.70 11.93
N THR A 231 -2.55 -24.41 11.03
CA THR A 231 -2.39 -25.86 10.85
C THR A 231 -2.06 -26.14 9.39
N LYS A 232 -0.91 -26.74 9.11
CA LYS A 232 -0.58 -27.23 7.76
C LYS A 232 -1.38 -28.51 7.47
N THR A 233 -2.04 -28.59 6.31
CA THR A 233 -2.92 -29.70 5.90
C THR A 233 -2.36 -30.55 4.75
N ASN A 234 -1.41 -30.02 3.97
CA ASN A 234 -0.67 -30.74 2.91
C ASN A 234 0.67 -30.04 2.67
#